data_AF-W5JIU8-F1
#
_entry.id   AF-W5JIU8-F1
#
_cell.length_a   1.000
_cell.length_b   1.000
_cell.length_c   1.000
_cell.angle_alpha   90.00
_cell.angle_beta   90.00
_cell.angle_gamma   90.00
#
_symmetry.space_group_name_H-M   'P 1'
#
loop_
_entity.id
_entity.type
_entity.pdbx_description
1 polymer ?
#
loop_
_entity_poly.entity_id
_entity_poly.type
_entity_poly.pdbx_seq_one_letter_code
_entity_poly.pdbx_strand_id
1 'polypeptide(L)'
;MKKLLHKRGDLILQEQPFAYVLLPQFRHERCDRCFKLGKVLKCSGCLYVRYCNRACQQEAWPDHQAECEKLKLLPATLVVPSAALMLARIIRRLQKGGDFCKGYYTDKLYRRFNDLMPHEEDIRKDVKRIEHFHTLNVVLQRLLDEPAIPPRDELLRIFGKMCINSFNVCDDEMNSIGTGMYLGASILDHSCRPNAVATFVGEQLQLRLLEDFAGPELDFSRIFISYIDLIDPSDTRREQLSERYYFRCECVRCRDEAERELMGAAACQNRKCDEPIRDGQTLCSACEAPFDQSARDRFDEVTSFTRDRLAEMKDVAYFDVCRLCLEKQSGVLHPLNAQHIKTLDYAFDSAIKLEKWEAALRYGAGAVAGYRRYSPSNPLLGLMLANIGKIQLYLGDAKTALSSLHEADKILRVTHGEQHDLYKDQLVPLLCDAAQQYELSQRGVVAKPQGRVRK
;
A
#
# COMPACT_ATOMS: atom_id res chain seq x y z
N MET A 1 9.97 -29.59 -17.86
CA MET A 1 9.22 -28.82 -18.88
C MET A 1 9.36 -27.35 -18.54
N LYS A 2 9.96 -26.51 -19.40
CA LYS A 2 9.89 -25.05 -19.22
C LYS A 2 8.41 -24.65 -19.26
N LYS A 3 7.94 -23.86 -18.29
CA LYS A 3 6.58 -23.30 -18.35
C LYS A 3 6.49 -22.53 -19.69
N LEU A 4 5.69 -23.03 -20.64
CA LEU A 4 5.38 -22.30 -21.88
C LEU A 4 4.39 -21.15 -21.62
N LEU A 5 3.86 -21.10 -20.39
CA LEU A 5 2.83 -20.20 -19.94
C LEU A 5 3.04 -19.94 -18.44
N HIS A 6 3.29 -18.68 -18.10
CA HIS A 6 3.26 -18.17 -16.75
C HIS A 6 1.82 -17.75 -16.45
N LYS A 7 1.27 -18.27 -15.36
CA LYS A 7 -0.15 -18.12 -15.05
C LYS A 7 -0.39 -16.97 -14.10
N ARG A 8 -1.56 -16.36 -14.22
CA ARG A 8 -2.12 -15.49 -13.19
C ARG A 8 -2.02 -16.18 -11.82
N GLY A 9 -1.43 -15.48 -10.85
CA GLY A 9 -1.14 -15.96 -9.49
C GLY A 9 0.23 -16.61 -9.30
N ASP A 10 0.97 -16.89 -10.37
CA ASP A 10 2.34 -17.41 -10.28
C ASP A 10 3.23 -16.44 -9.48
N LEU A 11 3.98 -16.99 -8.53
CA LEU A 11 5.06 -16.30 -7.83
C LEU A 11 6.29 -16.27 -8.75
N ILE A 12 6.71 -15.08 -9.14
CA ILE A 12 7.74 -14.89 -10.16
C ILE A 12 9.03 -14.27 -9.62
N LEU A 13 8.97 -13.68 -8.41
CA LEU A 13 10.15 -13.18 -7.70
C LEU A 13 9.92 -13.28 -6.19
N GLN A 14 10.96 -13.73 -5.48
CA GLN A 14 11.09 -13.60 -4.03
C GLN A 14 12.45 -12.99 -3.73
N GLU A 15 12.48 -11.90 -2.96
CA GLU A 15 13.73 -11.19 -2.71
C GLU A 15 13.82 -10.70 -1.27
N GLN A 16 15.00 -10.91 -0.65
CA GLN A 16 15.34 -10.31 0.64
C GLN A 16 15.88 -8.89 0.43
N PRO A 17 15.56 -7.93 1.31
CA PRO A 17 15.97 -6.55 1.14
C PRO A 17 17.49 -6.38 1.25
N PHE A 18 18.06 -5.60 0.32
CA PHE A 18 19.42 -5.08 0.40
C PHE A 18 19.62 -4.10 1.55
N ALA A 19 18.59 -3.37 1.97
CA ALA A 19 18.59 -2.62 3.22
C ALA A 19 17.13 -2.39 3.60
N TYR A 20 16.81 -2.35 4.89
CA TYR A 20 15.43 -2.13 5.33
C TYR A 20 15.40 -1.54 6.73
N VAL A 21 14.30 -0.85 7.06
CA VAL A 21 14.06 -0.21 8.35
C VAL A 21 12.57 -0.30 8.70
N LEU A 22 12.27 -0.73 9.92
CA LEU A 22 10.91 -0.73 10.49
C LEU A 22 10.51 0.70 10.86
N LEU A 23 9.27 1.11 10.57
CA LEU A 23 8.80 2.43 10.95
C LEU A 23 8.70 2.56 12.49
N PRO A 24 9.05 3.72 13.08
CA PRO A 24 9.22 3.86 14.52
C PRO A 24 7.96 3.54 15.34
N GLN A 25 6.77 3.84 14.81
CA GLN A 25 5.51 3.58 15.50
C GLN A 25 5.26 2.10 15.77
N PHE A 26 5.78 1.20 14.94
CA PHE A 26 5.58 -0.25 15.09
C PHE A 26 6.65 -0.94 15.94
N ARG A 27 7.69 -0.22 16.37
CA ARG A 27 8.86 -0.83 17.04
C ARG A 27 8.48 -1.57 18.33
N HIS A 28 7.41 -1.14 18.99
CA HIS A 28 6.97 -1.73 20.26
C HIS A 28 6.26 -3.07 20.10
N GLU A 29 5.83 -3.41 18.89
CA GLU A 29 4.99 -4.57 18.59
C GLU A 29 5.48 -5.40 17.40
N ARG A 30 6.47 -4.91 16.64
CA ARG A 30 7.08 -5.65 15.52
C ARG A 30 8.58 -5.80 15.72
N CYS A 31 9.11 -6.93 15.27
CA CYS A 31 10.55 -7.19 15.30
C CYS A 31 11.27 -6.34 14.24
N ASP A 32 12.35 -5.64 14.60
CA ASP A 32 13.15 -4.84 13.66
C ASP A 32 13.91 -5.70 12.62
N ARG A 33 14.04 -7.02 12.83
CA ARG A 33 14.61 -7.97 11.86
C ARG A 33 13.54 -8.51 10.93
N CYS A 34 12.55 -9.24 11.44
CA CYS A 34 11.63 -10.01 10.59
C CYS A 34 10.28 -9.33 10.33
N PHE A 35 10.06 -8.14 10.91
CA PHE A 35 8.83 -7.33 10.81
C PHE A 35 7.54 -8.00 11.31
N LYS A 36 7.61 -9.26 11.76
CA LYS A 36 6.48 -9.98 12.34
C LYS A 36 5.96 -9.28 13.58
N LEU A 37 4.63 -9.20 13.67
CA LEU A 37 3.91 -8.73 14.84
C LEU A 37 4.07 -9.72 16.00
N GLY A 38 4.29 -9.21 17.21
CA GLY A 38 4.37 -10.03 18.42
C GLY A 38 5.07 -9.35 19.57
N LYS A 39 5.29 -10.10 20.66
CA LYS A 39 6.07 -9.62 21.80
C LYS A 39 7.53 -9.47 21.37
N VAL A 40 8.11 -8.31 21.67
CA VAL A 40 9.50 -8.01 21.34
C VAL A 40 10.32 -7.59 22.56
N LEU A 41 11.61 -7.90 22.51
CA LEU A 41 12.61 -7.63 23.54
C LEU A 41 13.61 -6.60 23.00
N LYS A 42 13.96 -5.61 23.82
CA LYS A 42 14.96 -4.61 23.47
C LYS A 42 16.35 -5.24 23.38
N CYS A 43 17.16 -4.79 22.43
CA CYS A 43 18.60 -4.99 22.46
C CYS A 43 19.16 -4.39 23.75
N SER A 44 19.89 -5.17 24.54
CA SER A 44 20.46 -4.71 25.83
C SER A 44 21.58 -3.68 25.66
N GLY A 45 22.19 -3.59 24.48
CA GLY A 45 23.24 -2.61 24.17
C GLY A 45 22.68 -1.21 23.93
N CYS A 46 21.88 -1.04 22.87
CA CYS A 46 21.37 0.26 22.46
C CYS A 46 20.01 0.64 23.08
N LEU A 47 19.27 -0.33 23.63
CA LEU A 47 17.89 -0.16 24.15
C LEU A 47 16.86 0.38 23.13
N TYR A 48 17.25 0.49 21.85
CA TYR A 48 16.45 1.06 20.77
C TYR A 48 15.80 -0.04 19.92
N VAL A 49 16.62 -0.85 19.24
CA VAL A 49 16.19 -1.93 18.34
C VAL A 49 15.59 -3.10 19.14
N ARG A 50 14.57 -3.75 18.59
CA ARG A 50 13.79 -4.79 19.25
C ARG A 50 13.65 -6.07 18.42
N TYR A 51 13.69 -7.21 19.08
CA TYR A 51 13.64 -8.53 18.45
C TYR A 51 12.58 -9.42 19.08
N CYS A 52 11.91 -10.25 18.28
CA CYS A 52 10.94 -11.21 18.81
C CYS A 52 11.60 -12.35 19.61
N ASN A 53 12.85 -12.69 19.29
CA ASN A 53 13.62 -13.73 19.97
C ASN A 53 15.13 -13.60 19.71
N ARG A 54 15.92 -14.48 20.35
CA ARG A 54 17.39 -14.53 20.22
C ARG A 54 17.87 -14.87 18.80
N ALA A 55 17.14 -15.68 18.04
CA ALA A 55 17.53 -16.02 16.67
C ALA A 55 17.51 -14.77 15.77
N CYS A 56 16.42 -13.99 15.80
CA CYS A 56 16.36 -12.73 15.05
C CYS A 56 17.42 -11.71 15.50
N GLN A 57 17.76 -11.66 16.79
CA GLN A 57 18.85 -10.80 17.26
C GLN A 57 20.21 -11.24 16.70
N GLN A 58 20.49 -12.54 16.66
CA GLN A 58 21.74 -13.08 16.14
C GLN A 58 21.88 -12.86 14.63
N GLU A 59 20.80 -13.08 13.87
CA GLU A 59 20.78 -12.86 12.42
C GLU A 59 20.95 -11.38 12.05
N ALA A 60 20.39 -10.47 12.85
CA ALA A 60 20.53 -9.02 12.61
C ALA A 60 21.88 -8.46 13.07
N TRP A 61 22.63 -9.17 13.92
CA TRP A 61 23.84 -8.66 14.54
C TRP A 61 24.94 -8.19 13.56
N PRO A 62 25.23 -8.87 12.44
CA PRO A 62 26.24 -8.42 11.48
C PRO A 62 26.01 -7.01 10.92
N ASP A 63 24.74 -6.61 10.80
CA ASP A 63 24.33 -5.27 10.39
C ASP A 63 24.15 -4.32 11.59
N HIS A 64 23.56 -4.83 12.67
CA HIS A 64 23.22 -4.05 13.85
C HIS A 64 24.43 -3.66 14.71
N GLN A 65 25.50 -4.45 14.77
CA GLN A 65 26.61 -4.23 15.71
C GLN A 65 27.17 -2.81 15.66
N ALA A 66 27.54 -2.32 14.47
CA ALA A 66 28.05 -0.96 14.30
C ALA A 66 26.97 0.11 14.53
N GLU A 67 25.71 -0.21 14.25
CA GLU A 67 24.57 0.66 14.54
C GLU A 67 24.31 0.78 16.04
N CYS A 68 24.47 -0.33 16.79
CA CYS A 68 24.21 -0.44 18.21
C CYS A 68 25.07 0.54 19.02
N GLU A 69 26.37 0.63 18.69
CA GLU A 69 27.30 1.54 19.37
C GLU A 69 26.89 3.01 19.22
N LYS A 70 26.38 3.39 18.05
CA LYS A 70 25.93 4.76 17.79
C LYS A 70 24.58 5.05 18.41
N LEU A 71 23.63 4.12 18.29
CA LEU A 71 22.31 4.26 18.89
C LEU A 71 22.35 4.34 20.42
N LYS A 72 23.28 3.62 21.07
CA LYS A 72 23.47 3.66 22.53
C LYS A 72 23.82 5.06 23.06
N LEU A 73 24.46 5.89 22.24
CA LEU A 73 24.86 7.25 22.61
C LEU A 73 23.72 8.27 22.47
N LEU A 74 22.62 7.90 21.82
CA LEU A 74 21.49 8.79 21.61
C LEU A 74 20.60 8.84 22.86
N PRO A 75 19.93 9.99 23.12
CA PRO A 75 18.94 10.08 24.18
C PRO A 75 17.83 9.02 24.00
N ALA A 76 17.41 8.38 25.09
CA ALA A 76 16.42 7.29 25.03
C ALA A 76 15.05 7.71 24.46
N THR A 77 14.72 9.00 24.51
CA THR A 77 13.49 9.58 23.96
C THR A 77 13.62 9.97 22.48
N LEU A 78 14.83 9.98 21.93
CA LEU A 78 15.05 10.40 20.55
C LEU A 78 14.57 9.31 19.59
N VAL A 79 13.66 9.68 18.69
CA VAL A 79 13.29 8.85 17.56
C VAL A 79 14.17 9.21 16.37
N VAL A 80 14.98 8.25 15.92
CA VAL A 80 15.81 8.44 14.73
C VAL A 80 14.95 8.36 13.48
N PRO A 81 15.04 9.33 12.55
CA PRO A 81 14.33 9.27 11.27
C PRO A 81 14.66 7.99 10.49
N SER A 82 13.65 7.29 9.99
CA SER A 82 13.82 6.03 9.25
C SER A 82 14.72 6.19 8.03
N ALA A 83 14.61 7.31 7.32
CA ALA A 83 15.45 7.61 6.17
C ALA A 83 16.95 7.74 6.54
N ALA A 84 17.27 8.32 7.71
CA ALA A 84 18.65 8.41 8.18
C ALA A 84 19.21 7.03 8.55
N LEU A 85 18.41 6.19 9.22
CA LEU A 85 18.79 4.80 9.49
C LEU A 85 19.00 3.99 8.21
N MET A 86 18.11 4.16 7.23
CA MET A 86 18.19 3.48 5.94
C MET A 86 19.47 3.87 5.19
N LEU A 87 19.78 5.17 5.09
CA LEU A 87 21.03 5.66 4.50
C LEU A 87 22.26 5.09 5.22
N ALA A 88 22.28 5.14 6.55
CA ALA A 88 23.39 4.61 7.34
C ALA A 88 23.61 3.10 7.09
N ARG A 89 22.52 2.32 7.00
CA ARG A 89 22.57 0.88 6.68
C ARG A 89 23.08 0.63 5.27
N ILE A 90 22.61 1.40 4.28
CA ILE A 90 23.10 1.32 2.89
C ILE A 90 24.61 1.62 2.83
N ILE A 91 25.06 2.72 3.42
CA ILE A 91 26.47 3.14 3.42
C ILE A 91 27.36 2.06 4.06
N ARG A 92 27.00 1.55 5.23
CA ARG A 92 27.75 0.47 5.89
C ARG A 92 27.80 -0.79 5.05
N ARG A 93 26.72 -1.11 4.34
CA ARG A 93 26.68 -2.29 3.46
C ARG A 93 27.58 -2.10 2.25
N LEU A 94 27.59 -0.92 1.63
CA LEU A 94 28.51 -0.59 0.54
C LEU A 94 29.98 -0.69 0.97
N GLN A 95 30.33 -0.21 2.15
CA GLN A 95 31.68 -0.34 2.71
C GLN A 95 32.14 -1.79 2.92
N LYS A 96 31.19 -2.72 3.05
CA LYS A 96 31.44 -4.16 3.19
C LYS A 96 31.31 -4.91 1.86
N GLY A 97 31.44 -4.22 0.72
CA GLY A 97 31.34 -4.82 -0.62
C GLY A 97 29.91 -5.05 -1.11
N GLY A 98 28.94 -4.33 -0.53
CA GLY A 98 27.52 -4.44 -0.90
C GLY A 98 27.21 -4.00 -2.34
N ASP A 99 28.10 -3.25 -2.97
CA ASP A 99 28.04 -2.89 -4.39
C ASP A 99 28.19 -4.10 -5.32
N PHE A 100 28.81 -5.18 -4.84
CA PHE A 100 28.88 -6.47 -5.55
C PHE A 100 27.69 -7.39 -5.30
N CYS A 101 26.82 -7.09 -4.33
CA CYS A 101 25.61 -7.88 -4.07
C CYS A 101 24.68 -7.87 -5.27
N LYS A 102 24.17 -9.06 -5.64
CA LYS A 102 23.29 -9.27 -6.78
C LYS A 102 21.88 -9.58 -6.29
N GLY A 103 20.91 -8.75 -6.67
CA GLY A 103 19.48 -9.08 -6.59
C GLY A 103 19.05 -9.70 -7.91
N TYR A 104 18.82 -11.00 -7.92
CA TYR A 104 18.39 -11.73 -9.10
C TYR A 104 16.89 -11.56 -9.31
N TYR A 105 16.47 -11.20 -10.53
CA TYR A 105 15.06 -11.17 -10.94
C TYR A 105 14.72 -12.28 -11.94
N THR A 106 15.74 -12.96 -12.48
CA THR A 106 15.62 -14.27 -13.14
C THR A 106 16.78 -15.16 -12.70
N ASP A 107 16.81 -16.42 -13.15
CA ASP A 107 17.91 -17.35 -12.87
C ASP A 107 19.30 -16.84 -13.32
N LYS A 108 19.33 -15.88 -14.26
CA LYS A 108 20.58 -15.38 -14.88
C LYS A 108 20.76 -13.87 -14.78
N LEU A 109 19.66 -13.13 -14.73
CA LEU A 109 19.66 -11.67 -14.74
C LEU A 109 19.52 -11.14 -13.32
N TYR A 110 20.32 -10.11 -13.04
CA TYR A 110 20.37 -9.49 -11.73
C TYR A 110 20.61 -7.99 -11.88
N ARG A 111 20.31 -7.27 -10.81
CA ARG A 111 20.77 -5.88 -10.60
C ARG A 111 21.68 -5.81 -9.39
N ARG A 112 22.51 -4.78 -9.37
CA ARG A 112 23.35 -4.37 -8.25
C ARG A 112 22.97 -2.97 -7.82
N PHE A 113 23.50 -2.55 -6.67
CA PHE A 113 23.29 -1.18 -6.19
C PHE A 113 23.69 -0.11 -7.22
N ASN A 114 24.74 -0.37 -8.01
CA ASN A 114 25.21 0.56 -9.03
C ASN A 114 24.20 0.77 -10.17
N ASP A 115 23.34 -0.21 -10.44
CA ASP A 115 22.36 -0.15 -11.53
C ASP A 115 21.10 0.65 -11.15
N LEU A 116 20.91 0.99 -9.86
CA LEU A 116 19.74 1.73 -9.38
C LEU A 116 19.70 3.16 -9.95
N MET A 117 18.50 3.62 -10.33
CA MET A 117 18.30 4.98 -10.86
C MET A 117 18.38 6.02 -9.74
N PRO A 118 19.29 7.01 -9.81
CA PRO A 118 19.43 7.99 -8.72
C PRO A 118 18.62 9.28 -8.90
N HIS A 119 18.21 9.64 -10.13
CA HIS A 119 17.61 10.95 -10.45
C HIS A 119 18.37 12.16 -9.83
N GLU A 120 19.71 12.13 -9.85
CA GLU A 120 20.53 13.16 -9.17
C GLU A 120 20.23 14.57 -9.68
N GLU A 121 20.12 14.74 -11.00
CA GLU A 121 19.89 16.03 -11.63
C GLU A 121 18.53 16.62 -11.28
N ASP A 122 17.51 15.78 -11.17
CA ASP A 122 16.16 16.19 -10.77
C ASP A 122 16.15 16.56 -9.28
N ILE A 123 16.77 15.72 -8.43
CA ILE A 123 16.89 15.95 -6.99
C ILE A 123 17.66 17.24 -6.71
N ARG A 124 18.74 17.56 -7.44
CA ARG A 124 19.49 18.81 -7.27
C ARG A 124 18.63 20.06 -7.49
N LYS A 125 17.58 19.97 -8.30
CA LYS A 125 16.63 21.05 -8.60
C LYS A 125 15.41 21.04 -7.67
N ASP A 126 15.15 19.93 -7.00
CA ASP A 126 14.06 19.76 -6.04
C ASP A 126 14.46 20.31 -4.66
N VAL A 127 13.98 21.52 -4.36
CA VAL A 127 14.27 22.23 -3.11
C VAL A 127 13.91 21.38 -1.89
N LYS A 128 12.74 20.74 -1.89
CA LYS A 128 12.27 19.94 -0.73
C LYS A 128 13.18 18.74 -0.49
N ARG A 129 13.65 18.08 -1.56
CA ARG A 129 14.56 16.94 -1.44
C ARG A 129 15.96 17.33 -0.99
N ILE A 130 16.48 18.46 -1.44
CA ILE A 130 17.79 18.95 -1.01
C ILE A 130 17.77 19.38 0.46
N GLU A 131 16.72 20.05 0.91
CA GLU A 131 16.55 20.39 2.34
C GLU A 131 16.45 19.12 3.20
N HIS A 132 15.69 18.12 2.73
CA HIS A 132 15.61 16.83 3.40
C HIS A 132 16.98 16.14 3.43
N PHE A 133 17.71 16.13 2.32
CA PHE A 133 19.07 15.58 2.23
C PHE A 133 20.03 16.24 3.22
N HIS A 134 20.01 17.57 3.33
CA HIS A 134 20.84 18.30 4.31
C HIS A 134 20.48 17.93 5.74
N THR A 135 19.19 17.84 6.06
CA THR A 135 18.69 17.44 7.38
C THR A 135 19.17 16.02 7.73
N LEU A 136 19.08 15.08 6.78
CA LEU A 136 19.58 13.72 6.98
C LEU A 136 21.09 13.67 7.15
N ASN A 137 21.86 14.48 6.41
CA ASN A 137 23.31 14.54 6.56
C ASN A 137 23.71 14.91 7.99
N VAL A 138 23.03 15.88 8.62
CA VAL A 138 23.28 16.24 10.03
C VAL A 138 23.04 15.06 10.98
N VAL A 139 21.98 14.28 10.74
CA VAL A 139 21.69 13.08 11.55
C VAL A 139 22.73 11.99 11.29
N LEU A 140 23.18 11.81 10.04
CA LEU A 140 24.17 10.80 9.66
C LEU A 140 25.51 11.02 10.37
N GLN A 141 25.93 12.26 10.63
CA GLN A 141 27.13 12.56 11.44
C GLN A 141 27.08 11.96 12.85
N ARG A 142 25.87 11.65 13.37
CA ARG A 142 25.70 10.97 14.66
C ARG A 142 25.61 9.45 14.53
N LEU A 143 25.25 8.95 13.34
CA LEU A 143 25.03 7.53 13.08
C LEU A 143 26.24 6.84 12.44
N LEU A 144 27.15 7.58 11.83
CA LEU A 144 28.34 7.06 11.15
C LEU A 144 29.58 7.77 11.68
N ASP A 145 30.72 7.08 11.66
CA ASP A 145 32.03 7.72 11.88
C ASP A 145 32.41 8.61 10.68
N GLU A 146 33.13 9.71 10.90
CA GLU A 146 33.49 10.64 9.81
C GLU A 146 34.13 9.97 8.58
N PRO A 147 35.11 9.04 8.73
CA PRO A 147 35.70 8.37 7.56
C PRO A 147 34.71 7.49 6.80
N ALA A 148 33.58 7.12 7.43
CA ALA A 148 32.56 6.30 6.84
C ALA A 148 31.53 7.11 6.04
N ILE A 149 31.53 8.44 6.12
CA ILE A 149 30.56 9.28 5.41
C ILE A 149 31.10 9.58 4.01
N PRO A 150 30.40 9.18 2.93
CA PRO A 150 30.86 9.44 1.58
C PRO A 150 30.95 10.95 1.27
N PRO A 151 31.78 11.35 0.29
CA PRO A 151 31.77 12.70 -0.24
C PRO A 151 30.36 13.14 -0.64
N ARG A 152 30.08 14.45 -0.55
CA ARG A 152 28.72 15.00 -0.71
C ARG A 152 27.99 14.51 -1.96
N ASP A 153 28.65 14.48 -3.12
CA ASP A 153 28.02 14.06 -4.38
C ASP A 153 27.73 12.55 -4.41
N GLU A 154 28.61 11.72 -3.84
CA GLU A 154 28.35 10.28 -3.70
C GLU A 154 27.22 10.02 -2.71
N LEU A 155 27.20 10.75 -1.59
CA LEU A 155 26.11 10.66 -0.61
C LEU A 155 24.77 11.09 -1.23
N LEU A 156 24.76 12.13 -2.07
CA LEU A 156 23.55 12.56 -2.80
C LEU A 156 23.08 11.50 -3.79
N ARG A 157 24.01 10.84 -4.51
CA ARG A 157 23.71 9.70 -5.38
C ARG A 157 23.08 8.54 -4.62
N ILE A 158 23.65 8.17 -3.47
CA ILE A 158 23.10 7.11 -2.59
C ILE A 158 21.70 7.50 -2.10
N PHE A 159 21.52 8.76 -1.69
CA PHE A 159 20.23 9.30 -1.29
C PHE A 159 19.20 9.25 -2.41
N GLY A 160 19.58 9.61 -3.63
CA GLY A 160 18.72 9.50 -4.79
C GLY A 160 18.29 8.07 -5.06
N LYS A 161 19.23 7.13 -5.07
CA LYS A 161 18.93 5.69 -5.22
C LYS A 161 17.96 5.19 -4.15
N MET A 162 18.15 5.60 -2.89
CA MET A 162 17.23 5.29 -1.80
C MET A 162 15.83 5.87 -2.07
N CYS A 163 15.74 7.14 -2.45
CA CYS A 163 14.45 7.81 -2.66
C CYS A 163 13.63 7.21 -3.80
N ILE A 164 14.29 6.76 -4.86
CA ILE A 164 13.65 6.31 -6.09
C ILE A 164 13.33 4.80 -6.06
N ASN A 165 14.20 3.99 -5.45
CA ASN A 165 14.15 2.53 -5.60
C ASN A 165 13.75 1.79 -4.30
N SER A 166 13.34 2.52 -3.26
CA SER A 166 12.82 1.90 -2.04
C SER A 166 11.33 1.59 -2.16
N PHE A 167 10.94 0.46 -1.56
CA PHE A 167 9.59 -0.04 -1.45
C PHE A 167 9.07 0.22 -0.05
N ASN A 168 7.78 0.55 0.06
CA ASN A 168 7.06 0.42 1.32
C ASN A 168 6.83 -1.07 1.58
N VAL A 169 7.35 -1.55 2.70
CA VAL A 169 7.10 -2.93 3.16
C VAL A 169 5.78 -2.91 3.89
N CYS A 170 4.82 -3.71 3.41
CA CYS A 170 3.49 -3.77 3.98
C CYS A 170 3.27 -5.03 4.82
N ASP A 171 2.33 -4.98 5.76
CA ASP A 171 1.81 -6.19 6.40
C ASP A 171 0.68 -6.85 5.59
N ASP A 172 0.11 -7.92 6.13
CA ASP A 172 -1.00 -8.69 5.57
C ASP A 172 -2.25 -7.85 5.26
N GLU A 173 -2.40 -6.69 5.89
CA GLU A 173 -3.51 -5.75 5.68
C GLU A 173 -3.13 -4.63 4.70
N MET A 174 -1.98 -4.77 4.02
CA MET A 174 -1.40 -3.78 3.10
C MET A 174 -1.00 -2.45 3.78
N ASN A 175 -0.93 -2.40 5.11
CA ASN A 175 -0.47 -1.22 5.82
C ASN A 175 1.05 -1.11 5.73
N SER A 176 1.57 0.08 5.41
CA SER A 176 3.02 0.32 5.37
C SER A 176 3.62 0.24 6.78
N ILE A 177 4.48 -0.74 7.01
CA ILE A 177 5.14 -1.00 8.30
C ILE A 177 6.64 -0.67 8.28
N GLY A 178 7.23 -0.52 7.10
CA GLY A 178 8.66 -0.30 6.94
C GLY A 178 9.03 0.18 5.55
N THR A 179 10.32 0.38 5.35
CA THR A 179 10.89 0.70 4.04
C THR A 179 12.00 -0.29 3.74
N GLY A 180 12.04 -0.82 2.52
CA GLY A 180 13.01 -1.81 2.07
C GLY A 180 13.54 -1.48 0.68
N MET A 181 14.81 -1.74 0.42
CA MET A 181 15.43 -1.64 -0.90
C MET A 181 15.67 -3.04 -1.43
N TYR A 182 15.16 -3.35 -2.61
CA TYR A 182 15.23 -4.67 -3.24
C TYR A 182 15.86 -4.51 -4.62
N LEU A 183 17.04 -5.08 -4.83
CA LEU A 183 17.85 -4.78 -6.02
C LEU A 183 17.24 -5.40 -7.27
N GLY A 184 16.85 -6.67 -7.21
CA GLY A 184 16.22 -7.38 -8.33
C GLY A 184 14.88 -6.75 -8.70
N ALA A 185 14.01 -6.54 -7.71
CA ALA A 185 12.69 -5.96 -7.89
C ALA A 185 12.71 -4.51 -8.40
N SER A 186 13.82 -3.77 -8.25
CA SER A 186 13.95 -2.41 -8.80
C SER A 186 13.98 -2.36 -10.33
N ILE A 187 13.91 -3.51 -11.03
CA ILE A 187 13.70 -3.58 -12.48
C ILE A 187 12.27 -3.27 -12.92
N LEU A 188 11.31 -3.45 -12.02
CA LEU A 188 9.90 -3.34 -12.35
C LEU A 188 9.53 -1.88 -12.55
N ASP A 189 8.89 -1.56 -13.67
CA ASP A 189 8.39 -0.23 -13.95
C ASP A 189 6.95 -0.03 -13.45
N HIS A 190 6.53 1.24 -13.43
CA HIS A 190 5.17 1.59 -13.06
C HIS A 190 4.17 1.46 -14.21
N SER A 191 2.97 0.97 -13.91
CA SER A 191 1.77 1.21 -14.70
C SER A 191 0.58 1.45 -13.78
N CYS A 192 -0.31 2.39 -14.13
CA CYS A 192 -1.59 2.50 -13.44
C CYS A 192 -2.52 1.32 -13.76
N ARG A 193 -2.23 0.52 -14.79
CA ARG A 193 -2.82 -0.81 -15.05
C ARG A 193 -1.73 -1.87 -14.80
N PRO A 194 -1.41 -2.18 -13.54
CA PRO A 194 -0.36 -3.15 -13.24
C PRO A 194 -0.80 -4.55 -13.65
N ASN A 195 0.17 -5.37 -14.00
CA ASN A 195 -0.02 -6.79 -14.33
C ASN A 195 0.75 -7.72 -13.39
N ALA A 196 1.42 -7.14 -12.39
CA ALA A 196 1.93 -7.84 -11.22
C ALA A 196 1.65 -7.03 -9.95
N VAL A 197 1.73 -7.70 -8.79
CA VAL A 197 1.57 -7.10 -7.47
C VAL A 197 2.72 -7.54 -6.57
N ALA A 198 3.27 -6.59 -5.82
CA ALA A 198 4.22 -6.86 -4.76
C ALA A 198 3.48 -6.97 -3.42
N THR A 199 3.68 -8.07 -2.72
CA THR A 199 3.26 -8.33 -1.34
C THR A 199 4.47 -8.73 -0.51
N PHE A 200 4.31 -8.87 0.81
CA PHE A 200 5.44 -9.12 1.71
C PHE A 200 5.14 -10.20 2.74
N VAL A 201 6.13 -11.05 3.01
CA VAL A 201 6.12 -11.97 4.16
C VAL A 201 7.22 -11.54 5.10
N GLY A 202 6.83 -10.82 6.17
CA GLY A 202 7.80 -10.08 6.98
C GLY A 202 8.46 -8.98 6.16
N GLU A 203 9.79 -9.01 6.07
CA GLU A 203 10.59 -8.10 5.25
C GLU A 203 10.84 -8.62 3.82
N GLN A 204 10.47 -9.87 3.50
CA GLN A 204 10.72 -10.46 2.18
C GLN A 204 9.66 -10.02 1.17
N LEU A 205 10.10 -9.50 0.01
CA LEU A 205 9.21 -9.17 -1.10
C LEU A 205 8.79 -10.44 -1.85
N GLN A 206 7.51 -10.52 -2.22
CA GLN A 206 6.94 -11.51 -3.11
C GLN A 206 6.23 -10.82 -4.28
N LEU A 207 6.56 -11.20 -5.51
CA LEU A 207 5.94 -10.65 -6.72
C LEU A 207 5.09 -11.71 -7.42
N ARG A 208 3.80 -11.41 -7.62
CA ARG A 208 2.86 -12.31 -8.30
C ARG A 208 2.22 -11.68 -9.53
N LEU A 209 1.96 -12.50 -10.54
CA LEU A 209 1.28 -12.08 -11.77
C LEU A 209 -0.23 -11.91 -11.56
N LEU A 210 -0.81 -10.88 -12.18
CA LEU A 210 -2.26 -10.61 -12.17
C LEU A 210 -2.96 -11.06 -13.47
N GLU A 211 -2.19 -11.47 -14.47
CA GLU A 211 -2.65 -12.00 -15.76
C GLU A 211 -1.69 -13.07 -16.29
N ASP A 212 -2.11 -13.79 -17.34
CA ASP A 212 -1.32 -14.84 -17.97
C ASP A 212 -0.28 -14.24 -18.93
N PHE A 213 0.92 -14.82 -18.97
CA PHE A 213 2.00 -14.46 -19.88
C PHE A 213 2.49 -15.69 -20.64
N ALA A 214 2.42 -15.64 -21.97
CA ALA A 214 2.95 -16.68 -22.83
C ALA A 214 4.46 -16.52 -23.03
N GLY A 215 5.17 -17.65 -23.11
CA GLY A 215 6.60 -17.68 -23.41
C GLY A 215 7.38 -18.59 -22.46
N PRO A 216 8.60 -18.99 -22.84
CA PRO A 216 9.45 -19.85 -22.03
C PRO A 216 10.11 -19.13 -20.85
N GLU A 217 10.23 -17.80 -20.91
CA GLU A 217 10.85 -16.93 -19.92
C GLU A 217 10.04 -15.63 -19.82
N LEU A 218 9.99 -15.04 -18.63
CA LEU A 218 9.32 -13.77 -18.39
C LEU A 218 10.22 -12.60 -18.79
N ASP A 219 9.69 -11.73 -19.65
CA ASP A 219 10.29 -10.45 -19.96
C ASP A 219 9.86 -9.41 -18.92
N PHE A 220 10.75 -9.11 -17.98
CA PHE A 220 10.51 -8.15 -16.90
C PHE A 220 10.31 -6.72 -17.40
N SER A 221 10.70 -6.37 -18.63
CA SER A 221 10.39 -5.05 -19.22
C SER A 221 8.89 -4.86 -19.53
N ARG A 222 8.12 -5.96 -19.50
CA ARG A 222 6.66 -5.98 -19.71
C ARG A 222 5.87 -6.22 -18.42
N ILE A 223 6.57 -6.30 -17.28
CA ILE A 223 5.97 -6.52 -15.97
C ILE A 223 5.94 -5.18 -15.24
N PHE A 224 4.74 -4.77 -14.87
CA PHE A 224 4.48 -3.49 -14.24
C PHE A 224 3.76 -3.67 -12.90
N ILE A 225 4.22 -2.93 -11.90
CA ILE A 225 3.56 -2.77 -10.61
C ILE A 225 2.98 -1.37 -10.47
N SER A 226 2.16 -1.13 -9.45
CA SER A 226 1.79 0.24 -9.08
C SER A 226 2.75 0.77 -8.02
N TYR A 227 3.20 2.02 -8.16
CA TYR A 227 4.02 2.71 -7.16
C TYR A 227 3.17 3.56 -6.21
N ILE A 228 1.91 3.75 -6.58
CA ILE A 228 0.97 4.67 -5.94
C ILE A 228 -0.39 4.00 -5.77
N ASP A 229 -1.27 4.64 -5.01
CA ASP A 229 -2.69 4.30 -5.01
C ASP A 229 -3.30 4.56 -6.41
N LEU A 230 -4.27 3.74 -6.79
CA LEU A 230 -4.90 3.76 -8.11
C LEU A 230 -6.27 4.44 -8.14
N ILE A 231 -6.82 4.81 -6.98
CA ILE A 231 -8.09 5.52 -6.78
C ILE A 231 -7.84 7.03 -6.77
N ASP A 232 -7.37 7.55 -7.90
CA ASP A 232 -7.18 8.98 -8.15
C ASP A 232 -7.32 9.24 -9.66
N PRO A 233 -7.80 10.41 -10.10
CA PRO A 233 -7.77 10.80 -11.51
C PRO A 233 -6.34 10.76 -12.08
N SER A 234 -6.22 10.60 -13.41
CA SER A 234 -4.92 10.47 -14.08
C SER A 234 -3.96 11.63 -13.80
N ASP A 235 -4.49 12.84 -13.63
CA ASP A 235 -3.67 14.04 -13.45
C ASP A 235 -3.07 14.08 -12.04
N THR A 236 -3.85 13.74 -11.02
CA THR A 236 -3.36 13.54 -9.65
C THR A 236 -2.35 12.39 -9.57
N ARG A 237 -2.59 11.27 -10.26
CA ARG A 237 -1.62 10.17 -10.30
C ARG A 237 -0.30 10.59 -10.95
N ARG A 238 -0.36 11.35 -12.05
CA ARG A 238 0.83 11.89 -12.72
C ARG A 238 1.60 12.88 -11.85
N GLU A 239 0.89 13.73 -11.12
CA GLU A 239 1.50 14.63 -10.14
C GLU A 239 2.25 13.85 -9.06
N GLN A 240 1.61 12.87 -8.42
CA GLN A 240 2.25 12.01 -7.40
C GLN A 240 3.50 11.29 -7.94
N LEU A 241 3.45 10.77 -9.17
CA LEU A 241 4.59 10.10 -9.80
C LEU A 241 5.71 11.08 -10.15
N SER A 242 5.37 12.26 -10.66
CA SER A 242 6.33 13.31 -10.99
C SER A 242 7.05 13.82 -9.74
N GLU A 243 6.32 14.06 -8.65
CA GLU A 243 6.88 14.55 -7.38
C GLU A 243 7.79 13.51 -6.69
N ARG A 244 7.46 12.22 -6.81
CA ARG A 244 8.18 11.16 -6.09
C ARG A 244 9.28 10.50 -6.91
N TYR A 245 9.08 10.38 -8.22
CA TYR A 245 9.89 9.55 -9.13
C TYR A 245 10.32 10.29 -10.41
N TYR A 246 9.98 11.57 -10.58
CA TYR A 246 10.45 12.42 -11.70
C TYR A 246 10.12 11.91 -13.10
N PHE A 247 9.02 11.17 -13.26
CA PHE A 247 8.54 10.75 -14.58
C PHE A 247 7.04 10.97 -14.73
N ARG A 248 6.59 11.01 -15.99
CA ARG A 248 5.18 11.11 -16.36
C ARG A 248 4.68 9.78 -16.92
N CYS A 249 3.67 9.19 -16.27
CA CYS A 249 3.07 7.94 -16.76
C CYS A 249 2.18 8.16 -17.99
N GLU A 250 2.37 7.31 -19.00
CA GLU A 250 1.60 7.31 -20.26
C GLU A 250 0.85 6.01 -20.52
N CYS A 251 0.62 5.18 -19.49
CA CYS A 251 -0.13 3.94 -19.64
C CYS A 251 -1.57 4.19 -20.11
N VAL A 252 -2.25 3.11 -20.55
CA VAL A 252 -3.62 3.17 -21.10
C VAL A 252 -4.61 3.89 -20.17
N ARG A 253 -4.50 3.69 -18.85
CA ARG A 253 -5.38 4.36 -17.85
C ARG A 253 -5.09 5.84 -17.65
N CYS A 254 -3.88 6.31 -17.96
CA CYS A 254 -3.56 7.73 -17.93
C CYS A 254 -3.95 8.46 -19.22
N ARG A 255 -4.24 7.71 -20.29
CA ARG A 255 -4.74 8.23 -21.57
C ARG A 255 -6.27 8.12 -21.69
N ASP A 256 -6.92 7.43 -20.77
CA ASP A 256 -8.38 7.28 -20.72
C ASP A 256 -9.03 8.53 -20.11
N GLU A 257 -9.46 9.46 -20.97
CA GLU A 257 -10.14 10.68 -20.56
C GLU A 257 -11.51 10.39 -19.93
N ALA A 258 -12.21 9.35 -20.37
CA ALA A 258 -13.52 9.00 -19.82
C ALA A 258 -13.40 8.48 -18.38
N GLU A 259 -12.36 7.68 -18.06
CA GLU A 259 -12.06 7.30 -16.68
C GLU A 259 -11.69 8.52 -15.84
N ARG A 260 -10.83 9.41 -16.35
CA ARG A 260 -10.43 10.65 -15.65
C ARG A 260 -11.66 11.51 -15.30
N GLU A 261 -12.52 11.78 -16.26
CA GLU A 261 -13.71 12.60 -16.09
C GLU A 261 -14.69 11.96 -15.12
N LEU A 262 -14.90 10.64 -15.18
CA LEU A 262 -15.78 9.92 -14.26
C LEU A 262 -15.26 9.97 -12.81
N MET A 263 -13.94 9.82 -12.63
CA MET A 263 -13.30 9.91 -11.30
C MET A 263 -13.41 11.31 -10.69
N GLY A 264 -13.58 12.35 -11.51
CA GLY A 264 -13.80 13.73 -11.09
C GLY A 264 -15.26 14.18 -11.13
N ALA A 265 -16.20 13.32 -11.50
CA ALA A 265 -17.57 13.73 -11.81
C ALA A 265 -18.42 14.13 -10.60
N ALA A 266 -19.34 15.06 -10.84
CA ALA A 266 -20.43 15.40 -9.95
C ALA A 266 -21.65 14.48 -10.17
N ALA A 267 -22.52 14.37 -9.18
CA ALA A 267 -23.80 13.68 -9.33
C ALA A 267 -24.81 14.53 -10.10
N CYS A 268 -25.73 13.87 -10.81
CA CYS A 268 -26.86 14.54 -11.44
C CYS A 268 -27.77 15.21 -10.38
N GLN A 269 -28.30 16.40 -10.70
CA GLN A 269 -29.28 17.07 -9.84
C GLN A 269 -30.61 16.29 -9.77
N ASN A 270 -30.95 15.54 -10.81
CA ASN A 270 -32.06 14.57 -10.76
C ASN A 270 -31.61 13.33 -9.97
N ARG A 271 -32.13 13.17 -8.76
CA ARG A 271 -31.79 12.06 -7.83
C ARG A 271 -32.17 10.66 -8.32
N LYS A 272 -32.90 10.55 -9.43
CA LYS A 272 -33.22 9.27 -10.08
C LYS A 272 -32.32 8.98 -11.29
N CYS A 273 -31.34 9.85 -11.56
CA CYS A 273 -30.43 9.73 -12.68
C CYS A 273 -29.01 9.50 -12.15
N ASP A 274 -28.39 8.40 -12.59
CA ASP A 274 -27.01 8.04 -12.22
C ASP A 274 -25.99 8.49 -13.27
N GLU A 275 -26.39 9.30 -14.26
CA GLU A 275 -25.45 9.82 -15.26
C GLU A 275 -24.51 10.84 -14.60
N PRO A 276 -23.18 10.68 -14.74
CA PRO A 276 -22.20 11.61 -14.18
C PRO A 276 -22.28 12.97 -14.89
N ILE A 277 -22.16 14.04 -14.10
CA ILE A 277 -21.94 15.39 -14.62
C ILE A 277 -20.43 15.63 -14.68
N ARG A 278 -19.93 15.77 -15.91
CA ARG A 278 -18.53 16.01 -16.23
C ARG A 278 -18.23 17.52 -16.24
N ASP A 279 -16.95 17.84 -16.19
CA ASP A 279 -16.51 19.24 -16.25
C ASP A 279 -17.03 19.94 -17.53
N GLY A 280 -17.40 21.21 -17.40
CA GLY A 280 -18.00 22.00 -18.47
C GLY A 280 -19.49 21.71 -18.77
N GLN A 281 -20.10 20.60 -18.33
CA GLN A 281 -21.50 20.30 -18.65
C GLN A 281 -22.51 21.16 -17.89
N THR A 282 -23.41 21.84 -18.59
CA THR A 282 -24.50 22.65 -18.00
C THR A 282 -25.83 21.90 -17.90
N LEU A 283 -25.96 20.75 -18.56
CA LEU A 283 -27.12 19.88 -18.57
C LEU A 283 -26.64 18.43 -18.46
N CYS A 284 -27.42 17.59 -17.79
CA CYS A 284 -27.19 16.16 -17.76
C CYS A 284 -27.38 15.54 -19.16
N SER A 285 -26.43 14.74 -19.62
CA SER A 285 -26.48 14.07 -20.93
C SER A 285 -27.60 13.03 -21.07
N ALA A 286 -28.16 12.52 -19.96
CA ALA A 286 -29.17 11.47 -19.98
C ALA A 286 -30.59 11.96 -19.69
N CYS A 287 -30.77 12.90 -18.76
CA CYS A 287 -32.10 13.37 -18.35
C CYS A 287 -32.31 14.88 -18.50
N GLU A 288 -31.34 15.59 -19.09
CA GLU A 288 -31.39 17.03 -19.38
C GLU A 288 -31.60 17.93 -18.13
N ALA A 289 -31.46 17.37 -16.93
CA ALA A 289 -31.52 18.15 -15.70
C ALA A 289 -30.41 19.23 -15.69
N PRO A 290 -30.73 20.48 -15.30
CA PRO A 290 -29.76 21.56 -15.28
C PRO A 290 -28.68 21.35 -14.22
N PHE A 291 -27.46 21.73 -14.57
CA PHE A 291 -26.30 21.86 -13.69
C PHE A 291 -25.81 23.31 -13.77
N ASP A 292 -26.52 24.17 -13.04
CA ASP A 292 -26.30 25.61 -13.03
C ASP A 292 -25.06 26.00 -12.20
N GLN A 293 -24.77 27.31 -12.15
CA GLN A 293 -23.63 27.82 -11.40
C GLN A 293 -23.72 27.50 -9.91
N SER A 294 -24.93 27.50 -9.32
CA SER A 294 -25.10 27.17 -7.90
C SER A 294 -24.75 25.70 -7.61
N ALA A 295 -25.12 24.79 -8.50
CA ALA A 295 -24.73 23.39 -8.41
C ALA A 295 -23.21 23.19 -8.54
N ARG A 296 -22.55 23.95 -9.44
CA ARG A 296 -21.09 23.97 -9.59
C ARG A 296 -20.38 24.48 -8.34
N ASP A 297 -20.80 25.64 -7.84
CA ASP A 297 -20.20 26.25 -6.64
C ASP A 297 -20.31 25.30 -5.43
N ARG A 298 -21.45 24.63 -5.28
CA ARG A 298 -21.65 23.61 -4.25
C ARG A 298 -20.76 22.39 -4.44
N PHE A 299 -20.58 21.93 -5.66
CA PHE A 299 -19.66 20.82 -5.97
C PHE A 299 -18.23 21.18 -5.61
N ASP A 300 -17.76 22.37 -5.98
CA ASP A 300 -16.42 22.85 -5.69
C ASP A 300 -16.20 23.03 -4.17
N GLU A 301 -17.19 23.60 -3.46
CA GLU A 301 -17.15 23.75 -2.00
C GLU A 301 -17.00 22.39 -1.30
N VAL A 302 -17.85 21.41 -1.65
CA VAL A 302 -17.83 20.08 -1.01
C VAL A 302 -16.55 19.31 -1.36
N THR A 303 -16.07 19.43 -2.59
CA THR A 303 -14.82 18.81 -3.05
C THR A 303 -13.62 19.41 -2.30
N SER A 304 -13.59 20.74 -2.14
CA SER A 304 -12.54 21.42 -1.38
C SER A 304 -12.58 21.02 0.10
N PHE A 305 -13.75 21.08 0.73
CA PHE A 305 -13.94 20.69 2.13
C PHE A 305 -13.50 19.25 2.37
N THR A 306 -13.92 18.32 1.50
CA THR A 306 -13.55 16.89 1.61
C THR A 306 -12.04 16.73 1.53
N ARG A 307 -11.39 17.32 0.51
CA ARG A 307 -9.95 17.24 0.32
C ARG A 307 -9.18 17.71 1.56
N ASP A 308 -9.57 18.84 2.13
CA ASP A 308 -8.87 19.42 3.28
C ASP A 308 -9.04 18.54 4.53
N ARG A 309 -10.24 17.99 4.77
CA ARG A 309 -10.49 17.05 5.88
C ARG A 309 -9.74 15.73 5.70
N LEU A 310 -9.73 15.16 4.50
CA LEU A 310 -8.97 13.93 4.21
C LEU A 310 -7.46 14.16 4.39
N ALA A 311 -6.95 15.34 4.05
CA ALA A 311 -5.53 15.67 4.22
C ALA A 311 -5.11 15.77 5.69
N GLU A 312 -6.00 16.19 6.60
CA GLU A 312 -5.77 16.20 8.05
C GLU A 312 -5.83 14.80 8.69
N MET A 313 -6.53 13.86 8.06
CA MET A 313 -6.72 12.49 8.57
C MET A 313 -5.62 11.50 8.17
N LYS A 314 -4.49 11.97 7.61
CA LYS A 314 -3.43 11.10 7.06
C LYS A 314 -2.91 10.02 8.00
N ASP A 315 -2.94 10.26 9.32
CA ASP A 315 -2.43 9.31 10.32
C ASP A 315 -3.52 8.66 11.19
N VAL A 316 -4.69 9.31 11.34
CA VAL A 316 -5.84 8.80 12.11
C VAL A 316 -7.14 9.23 11.43
N ALA A 317 -7.87 8.26 10.88
CA ALA A 317 -9.20 8.49 10.31
C ALA A 317 -10.26 8.64 11.42
N TYR A 318 -10.90 9.81 11.48
CA TYR A 318 -11.98 10.08 12.42
C TYR A 318 -13.32 9.71 11.81
N PHE A 319 -14.03 8.75 12.41
CA PHE A 319 -15.33 8.27 11.94
C PHE A 319 -16.34 9.41 11.73
N ASP A 320 -16.43 10.35 12.67
CA ASP A 320 -17.37 11.47 12.58
C ASP A 320 -17.03 12.45 11.45
N VAL A 321 -15.74 12.65 11.16
CA VAL A 321 -15.29 13.49 10.03
C VAL A 321 -15.65 12.81 8.71
N CYS A 322 -15.40 11.50 8.60
CA CYS A 322 -15.78 10.74 7.39
C CYS A 322 -17.29 10.78 7.18
N ARG A 323 -18.09 10.59 8.24
CA ARG A 323 -19.55 10.68 8.17
C ARG A 323 -20.00 12.07 7.70
N LEU A 324 -19.44 13.14 8.28
CA LEU A 324 -19.76 14.52 7.89
C LEU A 324 -19.42 14.79 6.40
N CYS A 325 -18.29 14.28 5.93
CA CYS A 325 -17.92 14.39 4.52
C CYS A 325 -18.94 13.66 3.64
N LEU A 326 -19.29 12.40 3.96
CA LEU A 326 -20.26 11.62 3.19
C LEU A 326 -21.66 12.26 3.17
N GLU A 327 -22.09 12.86 4.28
CA GLU A 327 -23.36 13.61 4.35
C GLU A 327 -23.35 14.81 3.39
N LYS A 328 -22.26 15.59 3.37
CA LYS A 328 -22.09 16.71 2.44
C LYS A 328 -22.00 16.27 0.98
N GLN A 329 -21.37 15.13 0.71
CA GLN A 329 -21.19 14.58 -0.63
C GLN A 329 -22.49 14.04 -1.25
N SER A 330 -23.53 13.77 -0.45
CA SER A 330 -24.76 13.11 -0.89
C SER A 330 -25.47 13.81 -2.06
N GLY A 331 -25.38 13.19 -3.23
CA GLY A 331 -25.78 13.71 -4.56
C GLY A 331 -25.22 15.09 -4.88
N VAL A 332 -23.97 15.30 -4.45
CA VAL A 332 -23.07 16.33 -4.96
C VAL A 332 -21.96 15.62 -5.74
N LEU A 333 -21.30 14.63 -5.14
CA LEU A 333 -20.30 13.81 -5.82
C LEU A 333 -20.96 12.57 -6.42
N HIS A 334 -20.53 12.19 -7.63
CA HIS A 334 -20.97 10.94 -8.23
C HIS A 334 -20.48 9.73 -7.40
N PRO A 335 -21.23 8.62 -7.29
CA PRO A 335 -20.80 7.43 -6.53
C PRO A 335 -19.44 6.84 -6.95
N LEU A 336 -19.04 7.05 -8.21
CA LEU A 336 -17.73 6.64 -8.75
C LEU A 336 -16.67 7.75 -8.74
N ASN A 337 -16.92 8.87 -8.06
CA ASN A 337 -15.92 9.91 -7.84
C ASN A 337 -14.82 9.39 -6.90
N ALA A 338 -13.56 9.65 -7.22
CA ALA A 338 -12.41 9.13 -6.48
C ALA A 338 -12.38 9.61 -5.02
N GLN A 339 -12.73 10.87 -4.74
CA GLN A 339 -12.79 11.38 -3.37
C GLN A 339 -13.92 10.71 -2.56
N HIS A 340 -15.05 10.44 -3.20
CA HIS A 340 -16.17 9.74 -2.56
C HIS A 340 -15.76 8.31 -2.17
N ILE A 341 -15.14 7.58 -3.10
CA ILE A 341 -14.66 6.21 -2.85
C ILE A 341 -13.64 6.18 -1.70
N LYS A 342 -12.66 7.11 -1.70
CA LYS A 342 -11.70 7.24 -0.61
C LYS A 342 -12.34 7.58 0.73
N THR A 343 -13.35 8.46 0.72
CA THR A 343 -14.07 8.81 1.95
C THR A 343 -14.82 7.59 2.51
N LEU A 344 -15.43 6.78 1.63
CA LEU A 344 -16.08 5.52 2.02
C LEU A 344 -15.09 4.49 2.58
N ASP A 345 -13.91 4.38 1.99
CA ASP A 345 -12.83 3.50 2.46
C ASP A 345 -12.37 3.88 3.88
N TYR A 346 -12.06 5.16 4.10
CA TYR A 346 -11.74 5.65 5.45
C TYR A 346 -12.90 5.45 6.45
N ALA A 347 -14.15 5.70 6.02
CA ALA A 347 -15.31 5.48 6.86
C ALA A 347 -15.51 4.00 7.23
N PHE A 348 -15.23 3.09 6.29
CA PHE A 348 -15.29 1.64 6.48
C PHE A 348 -14.30 1.19 7.56
N ASP A 349 -13.03 1.57 7.41
CA ASP A 349 -11.98 1.21 8.37
C ASP A 349 -12.25 1.78 9.76
N SER A 350 -12.64 3.05 9.86
CA SER A 350 -12.98 3.67 11.15
C SER A 350 -14.24 3.07 11.77
N ALA A 351 -15.22 2.63 10.96
CA ALA A 351 -16.41 1.94 11.46
C ALA A 351 -16.04 0.57 12.08
N ILE A 352 -15.15 -0.19 11.44
CA ILE A 352 -14.64 -1.46 11.97
C ILE A 352 -13.93 -1.23 13.31
N LYS A 353 -13.03 -0.24 13.38
CA LYS A 353 -12.28 0.09 14.60
C LYS A 353 -13.19 0.48 15.78
N LEU A 354 -14.36 1.05 15.48
CA LEU A 354 -15.38 1.43 16.46
C LEU A 354 -16.49 0.38 16.64
N GLU A 355 -16.36 -0.80 16.03
CA GLU A 355 -17.33 -1.90 16.08
C GLU A 355 -18.74 -1.50 15.60
N LYS A 356 -18.83 -0.53 14.67
CA LYS A 356 -20.08 -0.08 14.04
C LYS A 356 -20.38 -0.91 12.79
N TRP A 357 -20.72 -2.18 13.00
CA TRP A 357 -20.80 -3.21 11.97
C TRP A 357 -21.75 -2.87 10.80
N GLU A 358 -22.97 -2.40 11.06
CA GLU A 358 -23.93 -2.07 10.01
C GLU A 358 -23.48 -0.85 9.19
N ALA A 359 -22.81 0.12 9.84
CA ALA A 359 -22.23 1.25 9.15
C ALA A 359 -21.06 0.82 8.27
N ALA A 360 -20.19 -0.05 8.78
CA ALA A 360 -19.09 -0.63 8.01
C ALA A 360 -19.62 -1.34 6.76
N LEU A 361 -20.63 -2.19 6.87
CA LEU A 361 -21.20 -2.87 5.69
C LEU A 361 -21.75 -1.89 4.63
N ARG A 362 -22.41 -0.81 5.07
CA ARG A 362 -22.91 0.22 4.12
C ARG A 362 -21.76 0.94 3.40
N TYR A 363 -20.74 1.39 4.14
CA TYR A 363 -19.62 2.12 3.55
C TYR A 363 -18.76 1.22 2.66
N GLY A 364 -18.46 -0.01 3.12
CA GLY A 364 -17.71 -1.00 2.37
C GLY A 364 -18.39 -1.37 1.05
N ALA A 365 -19.72 -1.56 1.04
CA ALA A 365 -20.45 -1.85 -0.20
C ALA A 365 -20.31 -0.74 -1.25
N GLY A 366 -20.34 0.54 -0.82
CA GLY A 366 -20.10 1.68 -1.70
C GLY A 366 -18.66 1.73 -2.22
N ALA A 367 -17.68 1.54 -1.35
CA ALA A 367 -16.26 1.55 -1.74
C ALA A 367 -15.93 0.41 -2.72
N VAL A 368 -16.44 -0.81 -2.47
CA VAL A 368 -16.28 -1.98 -3.34
C VAL A 368 -16.71 -1.68 -4.79
N ALA A 369 -17.79 -0.92 -5.01
CA ALA A 369 -18.23 -0.56 -6.35
C ALA A 369 -17.17 0.26 -7.11
N GLY A 370 -16.54 1.22 -6.42
CA GLY A 370 -15.43 2.01 -6.96
C GLY A 370 -14.19 1.19 -7.26
N TYR A 371 -13.75 0.35 -6.31
CA TYR A 371 -12.59 -0.53 -6.49
C TYR A 371 -12.81 -1.54 -7.63
N ARG A 372 -14.00 -2.14 -7.76
CA ARG A 372 -14.32 -3.03 -8.90
C ARG A 372 -14.22 -2.31 -10.23
N ARG A 373 -14.64 -1.04 -10.29
CA ARG A 373 -14.62 -0.24 -11.53
C ARG A 373 -13.21 0.13 -11.97
N TYR A 374 -12.33 0.49 -11.03
CA TYR A 374 -11.03 1.11 -11.33
C TYR A 374 -9.81 0.23 -11.03
N SER A 375 -9.94 -0.76 -10.14
CA SER A 375 -8.84 -1.58 -9.64
C SER A 375 -9.30 -3.00 -9.21
N PRO A 376 -9.89 -3.80 -10.13
CA PRO A 376 -10.56 -5.07 -9.77
C PRO A 376 -9.63 -6.19 -9.28
N SER A 377 -8.33 -6.10 -9.57
CA SER A 377 -7.31 -7.07 -9.12
C SER A 377 -6.50 -6.57 -7.92
N ASN A 378 -6.91 -5.47 -7.29
CA ASN A 378 -6.17 -4.86 -6.19
C ASN A 378 -6.30 -5.70 -4.90
N PRO A 379 -5.21 -5.99 -4.17
CA PRO A 379 -5.28 -6.67 -2.89
C PRO A 379 -6.19 -5.98 -1.86
N LEU A 380 -6.29 -4.65 -1.86
CA LEU A 380 -7.18 -3.89 -0.98
C LEU A 380 -8.66 -4.23 -1.19
N LEU A 381 -9.08 -4.48 -2.44
CA LEU A 381 -10.44 -4.93 -2.72
C LEU A 381 -10.69 -6.32 -2.12
N GLY A 382 -9.71 -7.22 -2.25
CA GLY A 382 -9.78 -8.55 -1.65
C GLY A 382 -9.90 -8.51 -0.13
N LEU A 383 -9.10 -7.67 0.53
CA LEU A 383 -9.14 -7.45 1.98
C LEU A 383 -10.47 -6.83 2.44
N MET A 384 -10.97 -5.82 1.71
CA MET A 384 -12.25 -5.19 1.99
C MET A 384 -13.41 -6.20 1.91
N LEU A 385 -13.43 -7.04 0.88
CA LEU A 385 -14.41 -8.12 0.72
C LEU A 385 -14.30 -9.18 1.83
N ALA A 386 -13.08 -9.52 2.24
CA ALA A 386 -12.85 -10.44 3.35
C ALA A 386 -13.39 -9.87 4.68
N ASN A 387 -13.13 -8.59 4.95
CA ASN A 387 -13.65 -7.89 6.12
C ASN A 387 -15.18 -7.76 6.09
N ILE A 388 -15.78 -7.43 4.94
CA ILE A 388 -17.24 -7.43 4.75
C ILE A 388 -17.82 -8.81 5.08
N GLY A 389 -17.23 -9.88 4.53
CA GLY A 389 -17.66 -11.26 4.80
C GLY A 389 -17.54 -11.64 6.28
N LYS A 390 -16.44 -11.28 6.94
CA LYS A 390 -16.22 -11.47 8.38
C LYS A 390 -17.30 -10.77 9.21
N ILE A 391 -17.67 -9.53 8.85
CA ILE A 391 -18.72 -8.77 9.54
C ILE A 391 -20.10 -9.41 9.30
N GLN A 392 -20.40 -9.85 8.08
CA GLN A 392 -21.67 -10.52 7.76
C GLN A 392 -21.83 -11.83 8.55
N LEU A 393 -20.76 -12.64 8.69
CA LEU A 393 -20.79 -13.82 9.56
C LEU A 393 -21.08 -13.45 11.00
N TYR A 394 -20.41 -12.42 11.51
CA TYR A 394 -20.63 -11.95 12.86
C TYR A 394 -22.09 -11.54 13.11
N LEU A 395 -22.75 -10.94 12.11
CA LEU A 395 -24.16 -10.57 12.16
C LEU A 395 -25.13 -11.72 11.84
N GLY A 396 -24.62 -12.93 11.60
CA GLY A 396 -25.42 -14.13 11.35
C GLY A 396 -25.94 -14.29 9.92
N ASP A 397 -25.49 -13.46 8.97
CA ASP A 397 -25.83 -13.60 7.54
C ASP A 397 -24.79 -14.45 6.81
N ALA A 398 -24.80 -15.75 7.10
CA ALA A 398 -23.86 -16.72 6.53
C ALA A 398 -23.95 -16.82 5.00
N LYS A 399 -25.14 -16.60 4.42
CA LYS A 399 -25.35 -16.67 2.97
C LYS A 399 -24.58 -15.55 2.26
N THR A 400 -24.80 -14.31 2.70
CA THR A 400 -24.14 -13.16 2.09
C THR A 400 -22.65 -13.18 2.39
N ALA A 401 -22.26 -13.56 3.62
CA ALA A 401 -20.87 -13.73 4.00
C ALA A 401 -20.12 -14.69 3.07
N LEU A 402 -20.69 -15.86 2.81
CA LEU A 402 -20.07 -16.85 1.92
C LEU A 402 -19.88 -16.29 0.51
N SER A 403 -20.81 -15.47 0.01
CA SER A 403 -20.66 -14.78 -1.28
C SER A 403 -19.49 -13.79 -1.26
N SER A 404 -19.42 -12.92 -0.25
CA SER A 404 -18.35 -11.92 -0.12
C SER A 404 -16.97 -12.56 0.05
N LEU A 405 -16.87 -13.63 0.85
CA LEU A 405 -15.62 -14.36 1.06
C LEU A 405 -15.13 -15.10 -0.19
N HIS A 406 -16.04 -15.67 -0.99
CA HIS A 406 -15.65 -16.25 -2.29
C HIS A 406 -15.15 -15.20 -3.28
N GLU A 407 -15.68 -13.97 -3.25
CA GLU A 407 -15.12 -12.89 -4.05
C GLU A 407 -13.74 -12.45 -3.55
N ALA A 408 -13.54 -12.38 -2.23
CA ALA A 408 -12.23 -12.12 -1.63
C ALA A 408 -11.21 -13.19 -2.04
N ASP A 409 -11.59 -14.47 -2.02
CA ASP A 409 -10.77 -15.61 -2.45
C ASP A 409 -10.23 -15.46 -3.88
N LYS A 410 -11.09 -15.09 -4.84
CA LYS A 410 -10.69 -14.88 -6.25
C LYS A 410 -9.58 -13.85 -6.42
N ILE A 411 -9.46 -12.91 -5.48
CA ILE A 411 -8.45 -11.85 -5.50
C ILE A 411 -7.24 -12.25 -4.65
N LEU A 412 -7.45 -12.56 -3.37
CA LEU A 412 -6.37 -12.81 -2.40
C LEU A 412 -5.58 -14.08 -2.72
N ARG A 413 -6.20 -15.10 -3.30
CA ARG A 413 -5.49 -16.29 -3.80
C ARG A 413 -4.47 -15.93 -4.88
N VAL A 414 -4.77 -14.93 -5.71
CA VAL A 414 -3.89 -14.48 -6.80
C VAL A 414 -2.82 -13.52 -6.27
N THR A 415 -3.20 -12.55 -5.44
CA THR A 415 -2.30 -11.48 -5.00
C THR A 415 -1.33 -11.90 -3.90
N HIS A 416 -1.73 -12.83 -3.02
CA HIS A 416 -0.91 -13.31 -1.91
C HIS A 416 -0.47 -14.77 -2.10
N GLY A 417 -1.33 -15.60 -2.70
CA GLY A 417 -1.08 -17.03 -2.89
C GLY A 417 -1.56 -17.89 -1.71
N GLU A 418 -1.81 -19.17 -1.98
CA GLU A 418 -2.41 -20.10 -1.01
C GLU A 418 -1.52 -20.40 0.22
N GLN A 419 -0.21 -20.13 0.10
CA GLN A 419 0.77 -20.38 1.16
C GLN A 419 1.01 -19.15 2.06
N HIS A 420 0.39 -18.02 1.75
CA HIS A 420 0.53 -16.80 2.55
C HIS A 420 -0.29 -16.89 3.84
N ASP A 421 0.25 -16.39 4.96
CA ASP A 421 -0.39 -16.44 6.28
C ASP A 421 -1.80 -15.81 6.26
N LEU A 422 -1.97 -14.60 5.70
CA LEU A 422 -3.29 -14.02 5.38
C LEU A 422 -4.29 -15.01 4.76
N TYR A 423 -3.89 -15.75 3.72
CA TYR A 423 -4.81 -16.62 3.01
C TYR A 423 -5.12 -17.89 3.84
N LYS A 424 -4.06 -18.55 4.30
CA LYS A 424 -4.14 -19.85 4.98
C LYS A 424 -4.75 -19.74 6.37
N ASP A 425 -4.33 -18.74 7.14
CA ASP A 425 -4.64 -18.65 8.56
C ASP A 425 -5.80 -17.67 8.85
N GLN A 426 -6.18 -16.82 7.89
CA GLN A 426 -7.32 -15.91 8.05
C GLN A 426 -8.48 -16.22 7.08
N LEU A 427 -8.24 -16.23 5.76
CA LEU A 427 -9.33 -16.35 4.79
C LEU A 427 -9.94 -17.77 4.73
N VAL A 428 -9.12 -18.82 4.69
CA VAL A 428 -9.60 -20.21 4.61
C VAL A 428 -10.48 -20.57 5.83
N PRO A 429 -10.08 -20.27 7.08
CA PRO A 429 -10.96 -20.48 8.23
C PRO A 429 -12.31 -19.77 8.13
N LEU A 430 -12.33 -18.52 7.64
CA LEU A 430 -13.57 -17.76 7.45
C LEU A 430 -14.48 -18.41 6.39
N LEU A 431 -13.92 -18.89 5.28
CA LEU A 431 -14.66 -19.61 4.25
C LEU A 431 -15.30 -20.90 4.80
N CYS A 432 -14.54 -21.68 5.57
CA CYS A 432 -15.03 -22.89 6.20
C CYS A 432 -16.17 -22.61 7.19
N ASP A 433 -16.00 -21.59 8.05
CA ASP A 433 -17.03 -21.18 9.01
C ASP A 433 -18.30 -20.70 8.30
N ALA A 434 -18.15 -19.86 7.27
CA ALA A 434 -19.28 -19.40 6.45
C ALA A 434 -20.05 -20.54 5.79
N ALA A 435 -19.34 -21.51 5.20
CA ALA A 435 -19.95 -22.66 4.57
C ALA A 435 -20.72 -23.51 5.60
N GLN A 436 -20.10 -23.80 6.74
CA GLN A 436 -20.72 -24.58 7.81
C GLN A 436 -21.99 -23.89 8.37
N GLN A 437 -21.92 -22.59 8.66
CA GLN A 437 -23.06 -21.84 9.17
C GLN A 437 -24.19 -21.73 8.14
N TYR A 438 -23.84 -21.57 6.85
CA TYR A 438 -24.82 -21.56 5.79
C TYR A 438 -25.54 -22.91 5.68
N GLU A 439 -24.82 -24.03 5.71
CA GLU A 439 -25.42 -25.37 5.71
C GLU A 439 -26.35 -25.61 6.90
N LEU A 440 -25.95 -25.17 8.10
CA LEU A 440 -26.79 -25.26 9.30
C LEU A 440 -28.07 -24.42 9.17
N SER A 441 -27.96 -23.22 8.59
CA SER A 441 -29.11 -22.34 8.33
C SER A 441 -30.14 -23.01 7.39
N GLN A 442 -29.66 -23.72 6.36
CA GLN A 442 -30.52 -24.48 5.43
C GLN A 442 -31.24 -25.66 6.12
N ARG A 443 -30.67 -26.20 7.20
CA ARG A 443 -31.24 -27.30 7.99
C ARG A 443 -32.12 -26.83 9.15
N GLY A 444 -32.37 -25.52 9.29
CA GLY A 444 -33.18 -24.95 10.36
C GLY A 444 -32.51 -24.94 11.74
N VAL A 445 -31.18 -25.14 11.81
CA VAL A 445 -30.40 -25.10 13.05
C VAL A 445 -29.80 -23.70 13.19
N VAL A 446 -30.32 -22.89 14.13
CA VAL A 446 -29.77 -21.55 14.40
C VAL A 446 -28.43 -21.71 15.13
N ALA A 447 -27.33 -21.37 14.46
CA ALA A 447 -26.01 -21.28 15.09
C ALA A 447 -26.02 -20.13 16.13
N LYS A 448 -25.57 -20.39 17.37
CA LYS A 448 -25.32 -19.32 18.34
C LYS A 448 -24.14 -18.47 17.85
N PRO A 449 -24.20 -17.13 17.95
CA PRO A 449 -23.07 -16.28 17.58
C PRO A 449 -21.84 -16.65 18.42
N GLN A 450 -20.75 -17.06 17.77
CA GLN A 450 -19.48 -17.27 18.47
C GLN A 450 -18.88 -15.92 18.85
N GLY A 451 -18.61 -15.76 20.14
CA GLY A 451 -18.16 -14.53 20.74
C GLY A 451 -16.75 -14.10 20.30
N ARG A 452 -16.62 -12.78 20.15
CA ARG A 452 -15.42 -11.96 19.92
C ARG A 452 -14.76 -12.11 18.54
N VAL A 453 -15.01 -11.09 17.72
CA VAL A 453 -14.10 -10.64 16.65
C VAL A 453 -12.71 -10.51 17.28
N ARG A 454 -11.79 -11.45 16.98
CA ARG A 454 -10.39 -11.23 17.30
C ARG A 454 -9.90 -10.10 16.39
N LYS A 455 -9.30 -9.09 17.05
CA LYS A 455 -8.65 -7.93 16.46
C LYS A 455 -7.67 -8.36 15.40
#